data_AF-A0A1M5K2U7-F1
#
_entry.id   AF-A0A1M5K2U7-F1
#
_cell.length_a   1.000
_cell.length_b   1.000
_cell.length_c   1.000
_cell.angle_alpha   90.00
_cell.angle_beta   90.00
_cell.angle_gamma   90.00
#
_symmetry.space_group_name_H-M   'P 1'
#
loop_
_entity.id
_entity.type
_entity.pdbx_description
1 polymer ?
#
loop_
_entity_poly.entity_id
_entity_poly.type
_entity_poly.pdbx_seq_one_letter_code
_entity_poly.pdbx_strand_id
1 'polypeptide(L)'
;MLGTGTTELLAYVLVYAVAIVGCSAALRRAVVIDDDETRRGLVGLLVSSGGWAAAQLAYLLAPPAYQYALYLAGLIVGLTTVGAWLYFASAYTGRAFHRTPAYRRAAVGTYLAIVAVKLTNPVHELYFTAERVATPFVHLAIQQGMAHWVVTGLSYALVTVGFFMLFEQFLEADFDTRPLAALVGVTALPVAFDVVEIASASLLDLSLEPVGVAAFAVGTLYAFDDRFLSVQLSDGVDDGLVYLDEDDRLRSLLLSAFRFAVHNEATRVTVRLTDDGLTVADDGREHSALDPESFFEYGGAVPDAEAGIALPNVRTLARVHGWSATVDGDYEGGVKLVIEDACAEPDPAPKGGDSAPGGAAASRAR
;
A
#
# COMPACT_ATOMS: atom_id res chain seq x y z
N MET A 1 39.31 18.79 22.41
CA MET A 1 38.11 19.42 21.84
C MET A 1 38.17 19.20 20.34
N LEU A 2 37.28 18.38 19.79
CA LEU A 2 37.14 18.24 18.34
C LEU A 2 36.66 19.60 17.80
N GLY A 3 37.21 20.09 16.69
CA GLY A 3 36.74 21.32 16.06
C GLY A 3 35.28 21.18 15.63
N THR A 4 34.53 22.27 15.61
CA THR A 4 33.09 22.29 15.27
C THR A 4 32.77 21.57 13.96
N GLY A 5 33.60 21.73 12.93
CA GLY A 5 33.44 21.02 11.66
C GLY A 5 33.66 19.49 11.74
N THR A 6 34.47 19.00 12.68
CA THR A 6 34.66 17.55 12.88
C THR A 6 33.45 16.93 13.56
N THR A 7 32.84 17.63 14.51
CA THR A 7 31.62 17.15 15.18
C THR A 7 30.43 17.10 14.23
N GLU A 8 30.29 18.10 13.35
CA GLU A 8 29.23 18.15 12.33
C GLU A 8 29.39 17.02 11.32
N LEU A 9 30.60 16.80 10.80
CA LEU A 9 30.90 15.69 9.89
C LEU A 9 30.52 14.34 10.51
N LEU A 10 30.90 14.10 11.76
CA LEU A 10 30.57 12.86 12.46
C LEU A 10 29.06 12.66 12.65
N ALA A 11 28.32 13.74 12.90
CA ALA A 11 26.87 13.69 13.00
C ALA A 11 26.22 13.25 11.68
N TYR A 12 26.61 13.85 10.55
CA TYR A 12 26.10 13.44 9.24
C TYR A 12 26.46 12.00 8.90
N VAL A 13 27.72 11.61 9.14
CA VAL A 13 28.18 10.23 8.93
C VAL A 13 27.32 9.24 9.73
N LEU A 14 27.05 9.56 11.00
CA LEU A 14 26.22 8.72 11.86
C LEU A 14 24.78 8.62 11.33
N VAL A 15 24.17 9.74 10.95
CA VAL A 15 22.79 9.76 10.48
C VAL A 15 22.62 8.96 9.19
N TYR A 16 23.51 9.12 8.21
CA TYR A 16 23.47 8.30 6.99
C TYR A 16 23.75 6.81 7.29
N ALA A 17 24.72 6.51 8.17
CA ALA A 17 25.00 5.13 8.57
C ALA A 17 23.77 4.47 9.22
N VAL A 18 23.05 5.19 10.08
CA VAL A 18 21.80 4.71 10.69
C VAL A 18 20.73 4.44 9.62
N ALA A 19 20.57 5.34 8.65
CA ALA A 19 19.62 5.15 7.54
C ALA A 19 19.95 3.88 6.72
N ILE A 20 21.22 3.68 6.38
CA ILE A 20 21.69 2.51 5.61
C ILE A 20 21.46 1.21 6.40
N VAL A 21 21.81 1.20 7.69
CA VAL A 21 21.62 0.05 8.57
C VAL A 21 20.13 -0.23 8.76
N GLY A 22 19.31 0.80 8.96
CA GLY A 22 17.85 0.70 9.09
C GLY A 22 17.21 0.07 7.85
N CYS A 23 17.52 0.57 6.65
CA CYS A 23 17.05 -0.01 5.40
C CYS A 23 17.53 -1.47 5.24
N SER A 24 18.79 -1.77 5.58
CA SER A 24 19.35 -3.12 5.47
C SER A 24 18.70 -4.12 6.45
N ALA A 25 18.38 -3.67 7.66
CA ALA A 25 17.67 -4.47 8.66
C ALA A 25 16.21 -4.71 8.24
N ALA A 26 15.51 -3.66 7.81
CA ALA A 26 14.15 -3.72 7.29
C ALA A 26 14.04 -4.63 6.05
N LEU A 27 15.05 -4.63 5.18
CA LEU A 27 15.09 -5.48 4.00
C LEU A 27 14.97 -6.98 4.33
N ARG A 28 15.57 -7.43 5.44
CA ARG A 28 15.48 -8.84 5.87
C ARG A 28 14.04 -9.27 6.14
N ARG A 29 13.22 -8.36 6.67
CA ARG A 29 11.80 -8.61 6.93
C ARG A 29 10.97 -8.45 5.65
N ALA A 30 11.26 -7.43 4.84
CA ALA A 30 10.56 -7.19 3.58
C ALA A 30 10.64 -8.38 2.61
N VAL A 31 11.75 -9.13 2.60
CA VAL A 31 11.92 -10.31 1.73
C VAL A 31 10.99 -11.48 2.08
N VAL A 32 10.44 -11.50 3.30
CA VAL A 32 9.56 -12.58 3.78
C VAL A 32 8.07 -12.27 3.51
N ILE A 33 7.74 -11.10 2.96
CA ILE A 33 6.35 -10.75 2.61
C ILE A 33 5.82 -11.71 1.54
N ASP A 34 4.65 -12.29 1.76
CA ASP A 34 4.07 -13.30 0.87
C ASP A 34 3.69 -12.72 -0.51
N ASP A 35 3.00 -11.56 -0.54
CA ASP A 35 2.58 -10.94 -1.80
C ASP A 35 3.79 -10.48 -2.62
N ASP A 36 3.97 -11.14 -3.76
CA ASP A 36 5.11 -11.01 -4.66
C ASP A 36 5.33 -9.57 -5.15
N GLU A 37 4.24 -8.89 -5.48
CA GLU A 37 4.32 -7.55 -6.07
C GLU A 37 4.57 -6.48 -5.01
N THR A 38 3.83 -6.52 -3.91
CA THR A 38 4.07 -5.64 -2.78
C THR A 38 5.48 -5.82 -2.22
N ARG A 39 5.94 -7.08 -2.11
CA ARG A 39 7.33 -7.40 -1.74
C ARG A 39 8.32 -6.72 -2.67
N ARG A 40 8.17 -6.84 -3.99
CA ARG A 40 9.07 -6.22 -4.98
C ARG A 40 9.08 -4.69 -4.85
N GLY A 41 7.93 -4.07 -4.68
CA GLY A 41 7.81 -2.62 -4.48
C GLY A 41 8.54 -2.16 -3.22
N LEU A 42 8.30 -2.81 -2.09
CA LEU A 42 8.88 -2.44 -0.80
C LEU A 42 10.38 -2.72 -0.74
N VAL A 43 10.83 -3.86 -1.26
CA VAL A 43 12.25 -4.17 -1.42
C VAL A 43 12.93 -3.12 -2.30
N GLY A 44 12.30 -2.76 -3.43
CA GLY A 44 12.81 -1.71 -4.31
C GLY A 44 12.94 -0.36 -3.59
N LEU A 45 11.95 0.00 -2.76
CA LEU A 45 11.96 1.22 -1.98
C LEU A 45 13.09 1.22 -0.94
N LEU A 46 13.23 0.14 -0.17
CA LEU A 46 14.30 0.01 0.84
C LEU A 46 15.70 0.00 0.21
N VAL A 47 15.90 -0.71 -0.90
CA VAL A 47 17.18 -0.78 -1.61
C VAL A 47 17.56 0.57 -2.22
N SER A 48 16.62 1.25 -2.87
CA SER A 48 16.86 2.58 -3.44
C SER A 48 17.11 3.64 -2.37
N SER A 49 16.34 3.66 -1.27
CA SER A 49 16.54 4.59 -0.16
C SER A 49 17.88 4.36 0.55
N GLY A 50 18.20 3.10 0.88
CA GLY A 50 19.49 2.75 1.49
C GLY A 50 20.66 3.02 0.56
N GLY A 51 20.50 2.75 -0.74
CA GLY A 51 21.49 3.06 -1.78
C GLY A 51 21.73 4.56 -1.95
N TRP A 52 20.68 5.37 -1.86
CA TRP A 52 20.81 6.83 -1.91
C TRP A 52 21.54 7.37 -0.68
N ALA A 53 21.16 6.93 0.53
CA ALA A 53 21.88 7.28 1.76
C ALA A 53 23.35 6.82 1.72
N ALA A 54 23.64 5.64 1.15
CA ALA A 54 25.00 5.14 0.95
C ALA A 54 25.81 5.99 -0.03
N ALA A 55 25.20 6.41 -1.15
CA ALA A 55 25.85 7.31 -2.10
C ALA A 55 26.17 8.67 -1.46
N GLN A 56 25.28 9.19 -0.61
CA GLN A 56 25.47 10.46 0.10
C GLN A 56 26.56 10.36 1.17
N LEU A 57 26.60 9.25 1.91
CA LEU A 57 27.69 8.96 2.84
C LEU A 57 29.04 8.82 2.12
N ALA A 58 29.06 8.09 0.99
CA ALA A 58 30.25 7.93 0.18
C ALA A 58 30.74 9.28 -0.36
N TYR A 59 29.84 10.11 -0.87
CA TYR A 59 30.12 11.48 -1.28
C TYR A 59 30.78 12.30 -0.16
N LEU A 60 30.24 12.23 1.05
CA LEU A 60 30.74 12.98 2.21
C LEU A 60 32.15 12.56 2.62
N LEU A 61 32.47 11.26 2.52
CA LEU A 61 33.77 10.69 2.90
C LEU A 61 34.78 10.66 1.75
N ALA A 62 34.35 10.92 0.52
CA ALA A 62 35.18 10.76 -0.66
C ALA A 62 36.24 11.86 -0.82
N PRO A 63 37.41 11.53 -1.39
CA PRO A 63 38.34 12.53 -1.89
C PRO A 63 37.67 13.45 -2.92
N PRO A 64 38.11 14.72 -3.07
CA PRO A 64 37.50 15.70 -3.97
C PRO A 64 37.34 15.25 -5.43
N ALA A 65 38.22 14.34 -5.90
CA ALA A 65 38.16 13.81 -7.25
C ALA A 65 36.90 12.98 -7.55
N TYR A 66 36.25 12.41 -6.52
CA TYR A 66 35.11 11.50 -6.68
C TYR A 66 33.79 12.08 -6.17
N GLN A 67 33.82 13.21 -5.44
CA GLN A 67 32.64 13.83 -4.84
C GLN A 67 31.55 14.13 -5.87
N TYR A 68 31.89 14.74 -7.00
CA TYR A 68 30.92 15.04 -8.05
C TYR A 68 30.20 13.78 -8.55
N ALA A 69 30.95 12.71 -8.86
CA ALA A 69 30.40 11.47 -9.41
C ALA A 69 29.51 10.74 -8.40
N LEU A 70 29.90 10.73 -7.11
CA LEU A 70 29.11 10.10 -6.04
C LEU A 70 27.84 10.87 -5.73
N TYR A 71 27.91 12.22 -5.73
CA TYR A 71 26.73 13.06 -5.61
C TYR A 71 25.75 12.83 -6.77
N LEU A 72 26.26 12.80 -8.00
CA LEU A 72 25.46 12.51 -9.19
C LEU A 72 24.83 11.10 -9.15
N ALA A 73 25.58 10.09 -8.70
CA ALA A 73 25.06 8.74 -8.48
C ALA A 73 23.93 8.75 -7.44
N GLY A 74 24.12 9.48 -6.33
CA GLY A 74 23.09 9.69 -5.31
C GLY A 74 21.82 10.30 -5.90
N LEU A 75 21.94 11.34 -6.72
CA LEU A 75 20.81 11.98 -7.41
C LEU A 75 20.05 11.04 -8.37
N ILE A 76 20.74 10.08 -8.99
CA ILE A 76 20.14 9.09 -9.90
C ILE A 76 19.44 7.99 -9.12
N VAL A 77 20.09 7.47 -8.06
CA VAL A 77 19.52 6.44 -7.18
C VAL A 77 18.34 7.01 -6.39
N GLY A 78 18.45 8.22 -5.85
CA GLY A 78 17.38 8.89 -5.13
C GLY A 78 16.11 9.02 -5.95
N LEU A 79 16.21 9.34 -7.24
CA LEU A 79 15.04 9.40 -8.12
C LEU A 79 14.32 8.05 -8.29
N THR A 80 15.03 6.92 -8.16
CA THR A 80 14.41 5.58 -8.24
C THR A 80 13.47 5.30 -7.07
N THR A 81 13.63 5.97 -5.93
CA THR A 81 12.74 5.82 -4.76
C THR A 81 11.29 6.17 -5.09
N VAL A 82 11.06 7.20 -5.91
CA VAL A 82 9.72 7.62 -6.35
C VAL A 82 9.05 6.53 -7.19
N GLY A 83 9.81 5.91 -8.10
CA GLY A 83 9.32 4.80 -8.92
C GLY A 83 8.99 3.56 -8.09
N ALA A 84 9.87 3.20 -7.14
CA ALA A 84 9.64 2.09 -6.23
C ALA A 84 8.44 2.33 -5.31
N TRP A 85 8.27 3.56 -4.80
CA TRP A 85 7.12 3.97 -4.02
C TRP A 85 5.81 3.85 -4.79
N LEU A 86 5.75 4.37 -6.01
CA LEU A 86 4.55 4.26 -6.86
C LEU A 86 4.25 2.80 -7.24
N TYR A 87 5.28 2.00 -7.47
CA TYR A 87 5.11 0.56 -7.69
C TYR A 87 4.46 -0.08 -6.46
N PHE A 88 5.03 0.16 -5.26
CA PHE A 88 4.49 -0.35 -4.00
C PHE A 88 3.05 0.09 -3.78
N ALA A 89 2.76 1.40 -3.89
CA ALA A 89 1.41 1.93 -3.67
C ALA A 89 0.41 1.34 -4.67
N SER A 90 0.79 1.17 -5.94
CA SER A 90 -0.06 0.51 -6.93
C SER A 90 -0.30 -0.96 -6.61
N ALA A 91 0.72 -1.72 -6.23
CA ALA A 91 0.59 -3.15 -5.92
C ALA A 91 -0.24 -3.38 -4.65
N TYR A 92 0.07 -2.63 -3.59
CA TYR A 92 -0.60 -2.74 -2.29
C TYR A 92 -2.11 -2.41 -2.38
N THR A 93 -2.48 -1.47 -3.25
CA THR A 93 -3.90 -1.06 -3.44
C THR A 93 -4.63 -1.87 -4.51
N GLY A 94 -4.03 -2.97 -5.00
CA GLY A 94 -4.63 -3.81 -6.04
C GLY A 94 -4.75 -3.16 -7.42
N ARG A 95 -4.10 -2.01 -7.66
CA ARG A 95 -4.14 -1.29 -8.94
C ARG A 95 -3.15 -1.88 -9.94
N ALA A 96 -3.53 -1.85 -11.22
CA ALA A 96 -2.73 -2.44 -12.30
C ALA A 96 -1.68 -1.50 -12.94
N PHE A 97 -1.45 -0.27 -12.45
CA PHE A 97 -0.57 0.70 -13.11
C PHE A 97 0.85 0.18 -13.33
N HIS A 98 1.39 -0.52 -12.32
CA HIS A 98 2.72 -1.10 -12.37
C HIS A 98 2.82 -2.31 -13.32
N ARG A 99 1.71 -2.91 -13.74
CA ARG A 99 1.64 -4.01 -14.73
C ARG A 99 1.46 -3.47 -16.15
N THR A 100 0.72 -2.38 -16.32
CA THR A 100 0.38 -1.82 -17.63
C THR A 100 1.63 -1.31 -18.37
N PRO A 101 1.94 -1.84 -19.57
CA PRO A 101 3.19 -1.55 -20.28
C PRO A 101 3.31 -0.08 -20.69
N ALA A 102 2.19 0.59 -21.01
CA ALA A 102 2.19 2.01 -21.37
C ALA A 102 2.70 2.89 -20.23
N TYR A 103 2.17 2.72 -19.01
CA TYR A 103 2.61 3.48 -17.84
C TYR A 103 4.05 3.17 -17.44
N ARG A 104 4.47 1.90 -17.50
CA ARG A 104 5.87 1.52 -17.25
C ARG A 104 6.83 2.17 -18.24
N ARG A 105 6.51 2.15 -19.54
CA ARG A 105 7.33 2.78 -20.58
C ARG A 105 7.40 4.30 -20.40
N ALA A 106 6.28 4.93 -20.05
CA ALA A 106 6.24 6.35 -19.74
C ALA A 106 7.12 6.68 -18.52
N ALA A 107 7.00 5.91 -17.42
CA ALA A 107 7.81 6.10 -16.22
C ALA A 107 9.31 5.92 -16.50
N VAL A 108 9.71 4.86 -17.21
CA VAL A 108 11.10 4.62 -17.60
C VAL A 108 11.60 5.72 -18.55
N GLY A 109 10.79 6.14 -19.52
CA GLY A 109 11.14 7.23 -20.44
C GLY A 109 11.39 8.55 -19.70
N THR A 110 10.50 8.93 -18.78
CA THR A 110 10.66 10.12 -17.93
C THR A 110 11.89 10.02 -17.04
N TYR A 111 12.11 8.86 -16.40
CA TYR A 111 13.30 8.61 -15.60
C TYR A 111 14.58 8.79 -16.42
N LEU A 112 14.68 8.14 -17.59
CA LEU A 112 15.84 8.24 -18.46
C LEU A 112 16.08 9.66 -18.98
N ALA A 113 15.01 10.42 -19.28
CA ALA A 113 15.12 11.81 -19.68
C ALA A 113 15.71 12.68 -18.55
N ILE A 114 15.22 12.50 -17.32
CA ILE A 114 15.75 13.23 -16.15
C ILE A 114 17.20 12.82 -15.87
N VAL A 115 17.53 11.53 -15.97
CA VAL A 115 18.91 11.03 -15.82
C VAL A 115 19.82 11.63 -16.89
N ALA A 116 19.37 11.74 -18.14
CA ALA A 116 20.14 12.37 -19.20
C ALA A 116 20.47 13.83 -18.84
N VAL A 117 19.49 14.61 -18.37
CA VAL A 117 19.72 15.99 -17.88
C VAL A 117 20.73 16.04 -16.73
N LYS A 118 20.65 15.11 -15.78
CA LYS A 118 21.63 15.02 -14.68
C LYS A 118 23.04 14.69 -15.18
N LEU A 119 23.17 13.74 -16.11
CA LEU A 119 24.46 13.33 -16.67
C LEU A 119 25.10 14.40 -17.55
N THR A 120 24.29 15.21 -18.25
CA THR A 120 24.77 16.34 -19.05
C THR A 120 24.99 17.62 -18.24
N ASN A 121 24.79 17.58 -16.92
CA ASN A 121 24.95 18.74 -16.05
C ASN A 121 26.31 19.46 -16.15
N PRO A 122 27.47 18.79 -16.37
CA PRO A 122 28.74 19.50 -16.59
C PRO A 122 28.76 20.48 -17.78
N VAL A 123 27.81 20.36 -18.72
CA VAL A 123 27.73 21.21 -19.92
C VAL A 123 26.85 22.44 -19.69
N HIS A 124 25.79 22.32 -18.91
CA HIS A 124 24.73 23.32 -18.81
C HIS A 124 24.48 23.86 -17.40
N GLU A 125 24.89 23.13 -16.35
CA GLU A 125 24.76 23.50 -14.93
C GLU A 125 23.32 23.77 -14.43
N LEU A 126 22.31 23.56 -15.27
CA LEU A 126 20.88 23.73 -14.94
C LEU A 126 20.37 22.90 -13.75
N TYR A 127 20.98 21.74 -13.47
CA TYR A 127 20.54 20.87 -12.36
C TYR A 127 21.20 21.28 -11.05
N PHE A 128 22.51 21.52 -11.07
CA PHE A 128 23.25 22.05 -9.93
C PHE A 128 24.57 22.68 -10.36
N THR A 129 25.07 23.62 -9.57
CA THR A 129 26.46 24.09 -9.61
C THR A 129 27.21 23.52 -8.40
N ALA A 130 28.52 23.36 -8.54
CA ALA A 130 29.35 22.73 -7.51
C ALA A 130 30.61 23.58 -7.25
N GLU A 131 30.77 24.06 -6.03
CA GLU A 131 31.91 24.87 -5.60
C GLU A 131 32.61 24.20 -4.42
N ARG A 132 33.94 24.26 -4.36
CA ARG A 132 34.67 23.72 -3.21
C ARG A 132 34.71 24.73 -2.09
N VAL A 133 34.25 24.32 -0.92
CA VAL A 133 34.21 25.15 0.28
C VAL A 133 34.97 24.46 1.41
N ALA A 134 35.66 25.24 2.25
CA ALA A 134 36.48 24.72 3.35
C ALA A 134 35.78 24.72 4.71
N THR A 135 34.67 25.46 4.84
CA THR A 135 33.87 25.60 6.06
C THR A 135 32.50 24.95 5.88
N PRO A 136 32.02 24.16 6.85
CA PRO A 136 32.65 23.83 8.13
C PRO A 136 33.81 22.80 8.03
N PHE A 137 33.87 22.05 6.95
CA PHE A 137 34.96 21.15 6.57
C PHE A 137 35.13 21.18 5.05
N VAL A 138 36.20 20.58 4.51
CA VAL A 138 36.45 20.58 3.06
C VAL A 138 35.46 19.65 2.35
N HIS A 139 34.57 20.23 1.56
CA HIS A 139 33.57 19.51 0.77
C HIS A 139 33.21 20.27 -0.50
N LEU A 140 32.46 19.61 -1.38
CA LEU A 140 31.92 20.21 -2.60
C LEU A 140 30.53 20.78 -2.32
N ALA A 141 30.42 22.04 -1.96
CA ALA A 141 29.12 22.68 -1.76
C ALA A 141 28.31 22.63 -3.07
N ILE A 142 27.06 22.19 -2.98
CA ILE A 142 26.19 22.01 -4.13
C ILE A 142 25.07 23.03 -4.06
N GLN A 143 24.95 23.90 -5.06
CA GLN A 143 23.81 24.80 -5.16
C GLN A 143 22.82 24.24 -6.18
N GLN A 144 21.57 24.06 -5.74
CA GLN A 144 20.53 23.48 -6.59
C GLN A 144 20.08 24.47 -7.67
N GLY A 145 20.08 24.00 -8.92
CA GLY A 145 19.61 24.75 -10.08
C GLY A 145 18.09 24.61 -10.30
N MET A 146 17.55 25.35 -11.27
CA MET A 146 16.11 25.31 -11.57
C MET A 146 15.61 23.93 -11.98
N ALA A 147 16.41 23.16 -12.73
CA ALA A 147 16.00 21.82 -13.17
C ALA A 147 15.87 20.85 -11.99
N HIS A 148 16.67 21.02 -10.92
CA HIS A 148 16.49 20.27 -9.69
C HIS A 148 15.11 20.55 -9.10
N TRP A 149 14.77 21.81 -8.85
CA TRP A 149 13.49 22.18 -8.23
C TRP A 149 12.26 21.71 -9.00
N VAL A 150 12.30 21.74 -10.34
CA VAL A 150 11.21 21.19 -11.17
C VAL A 150 11.05 19.68 -10.96
N VAL A 151 12.16 18.94 -10.99
CA VAL A 151 12.16 17.48 -10.78
C VAL A 151 11.72 17.12 -9.37
N THR A 152 12.19 17.87 -8.37
CA THR A 152 11.81 17.72 -6.96
C THR A 152 10.32 17.95 -6.77
N GLY A 153 9.76 19.04 -7.32
CA GLY A 153 8.32 19.31 -7.29
C GLY A 153 7.48 18.21 -7.94
N LEU A 154 7.89 17.72 -9.12
CA LEU A 154 7.22 16.60 -9.78
C LEU A 154 7.30 15.31 -8.94
N SER A 155 8.44 15.06 -8.31
CA SER A 155 8.65 13.90 -7.44
C SER A 155 7.72 13.93 -6.23
N TYR A 156 7.59 15.08 -5.56
CA TYR A 156 6.66 15.22 -4.44
C TYR A 156 5.20 15.10 -4.86
N ALA A 157 4.82 15.61 -6.03
CA ALA A 157 3.48 15.38 -6.58
C ALA A 157 3.20 13.89 -6.79
N LEU A 158 4.15 13.14 -7.36
CA LEU A 158 4.04 11.69 -7.53
C LEU A 158 4.00 10.92 -6.21
N VAL A 159 4.84 11.31 -5.24
CA VAL A 159 4.80 10.72 -3.89
C VAL A 159 3.43 10.95 -3.24
N THR A 160 2.87 12.14 -3.39
CA THR A 160 1.53 12.50 -2.91
C THR A 160 0.44 11.64 -3.57
N VAL A 161 0.55 11.38 -4.87
CA VAL A 161 -0.36 10.44 -5.56
C VAL A 161 -0.28 9.05 -4.93
N GLY A 162 0.92 8.53 -4.64
CA GLY A 162 1.06 7.24 -3.95
C GLY A 162 0.44 7.23 -2.54
N PHE A 163 0.58 8.32 -1.77
CA PHE A 163 -0.11 8.46 -0.48
C PHE A 163 -1.63 8.49 -0.65
N PHE A 164 -2.14 9.22 -1.64
CA PHE A 164 -3.56 9.28 -1.94
C PHE A 164 -4.14 7.88 -2.23
N MET A 165 -3.44 7.07 -3.04
CA MET A 165 -3.87 5.68 -3.30
C MET A 165 -4.03 4.88 -2.00
N LEU A 166 -3.09 5.01 -1.07
CA LEU A 166 -3.13 4.28 0.21
C LEU A 166 -4.20 4.83 1.17
N PHE A 167 -4.39 6.14 1.20
CA PHE A 167 -5.45 6.77 2.01
C PHE A 167 -6.83 6.34 1.53
N GLU A 168 -7.07 6.36 0.23
CA GLU A 168 -8.33 5.91 -0.38
C GLU A 168 -8.63 4.47 0.01
N GLN A 169 -7.66 3.56 -0.16
CA GLN A 169 -7.80 2.15 0.23
C GLN A 169 -8.14 1.98 1.72
N PHE A 170 -7.52 2.77 2.60
CA PHE A 170 -7.75 2.67 4.04
C PHE A 170 -9.12 3.20 4.45
N LEU A 171 -9.56 4.29 3.83
CA LEU A 171 -10.88 4.86 4.08
C LEU A 171 -11.97 3.92 3.59
N GLU A 172 -11.81 3.30 2.42
CA GLU A 172 -12.76 2.31 1.87
C GLU A 172 -12.81 1.02 2.71
N ALA A 173 -11.67 0.60 3.26
CA ALA A 173 -11.56 -0.57 4.12
C ALA A 173 -11.89 -0.32 5.60
N ASP A 174 -12.24 0.93 5.97
CA ASP A 174 -12.51 1.37 7.35
C ASP A 174 -11.35 1.07 8.34
N PHE A 175 -10.11 1.19 7.85
CA PHE A 175 -8.89 0.98 8.63
C PHE A 175 -8.40 2.25 9.32
N ASP A 176 -7.65 2.10 10.42
CA ASP A 176 -6.99 3.23 11.08
C ASP A 176 -5.95 3.88 10.15
N THR A 177 -6.17 5.16 9.85
CA THR A 177 -5.31 5.99 8.99
C THR A 177 -4.20 6.71 9.75
N ARG A 178 -4.18 6.65 11.09
CA ARG A 178 -3.15 7.29 11.91
C ARG A 178 -1.71 6.88 11.55
N PRO A 179 -1.40 5.59 11.29
CA PRO A 179 -0.05 5.19 10.87
C PRO A 179 0.36 5.84 9.54
N LEU A 180 -0.59 5.96 8.60
CA LEU A 180 -0.35 6.59 7.30
C LEU A 180 -0.14 8.10 7.44
N ALA A 181 -0.93 8.77 8.29
CA ALA A 181 -0.74 10.18 8.61
C ALA A 181 0.63 10.43 9.28
N ALA A 182 1.07 9.53 10.16
CA ALA A 182 2.39 9.59 10.77
C ALA A 182 3.51 9.46 9.72
N LEU A 183 3.37 8.56 8.75
CA LEU A 183 4.33 8.40 7.64
C LEU A 183 4.43 9.64 6.76
N VAL A 184 3.30 10.28 6.45
CA VAL A 184 3.29 11.58 5.75
C VAL A 184 4.05 12.63 6.56
N GLY A 185 3.81 12.70 7.87
CA GLY A 185 4.53 13.60 8.78
C GLY A 185 6.05 13.38 8.76
N VAL A 186 6.50 12.12 8.84
CA VAL A 186 7.93 11.77 8.75
C VAL A 186 8.53 12.18 7.41
N THR A 187 7.79 12.00 6.31
CA THR A 187 8.25 12.36 4.95
C THR A 187 8.30 13.88 4.74
N ALA A 188 7.40 14.63 5.38
CA ALA A 188 7.37 16.09 5.30
C ALA A 188 8.46 16.77 6.15
N LEU A 189 9.03 16.07 7.13
CA LEU A 189 10.01 16.62 8.07
C LEU A 189 11.31 17.11 7.40
N PRO A 190 11.95 16.35 6.49
CA PRO A 190 13.11 16.86 5.72
C PRO A 190 12.76 18.11 4.91
N VAL A 191 11.61 18.12 4.23
CA VAL A 191 11.17 19.28 3.42
C VAL A 191 10.98 20.52 4.30
N ALA A 192 10.36 20.34 5.47
CA ALA A 192 10.19 21.42 6.43
C ALA A 192 11.55 21.96 6.92
N PHE A 193 12.53 21.07 7.09
CA PHE A 193 13.90 21.45 7.44
C PHE A 193 14.56 22.25 6.33
N ASP A 194 14.45 21.84 5.07
CA ASP A 194 14.99 22.59 3.92
C ASP A 194 14.36 23.99 3.83
N VAL A 195 13.06 24.13 4.11
CA VAL A 195 12.37 25.44 4.14
C VAL A 195 12.90 26.33 5.28
N VAL A 196 13.17 25.75 6.45
CA VAL A 196 13.75 26.47 7.59
C VAL A 196 15.21 26.85 7.31
N GLU A 197 15.95 26.00 6.61
CA GLU A 197 17.31 26.27 6.17
C GLU A 197 17.37 27.46 5.20
N ILE A 198 16.48 27.52 4.20
CA ILE A 198 16.35 28.68 3.31
C ILE A 198 16.15 29.99 4.10
N ALA A 199 15.47 29.91 5.25
CA ALA A 199 15.22 31.05 6.12
C ALA A 199 16.35 31.35 7.12
N SER A 200 17.34 30.45 7.30
CA SER A 200 18.36 30.57 8.35
C SER A 200 19.79 30.35 7.84
N ALA A 201 20.64 31.37 7.94
CA ALA A 201 22.05 31.34 7.52
C ALA A 201 22.98 30.51 8.43
N SER A 202 22.45 29.62 9.26
CA SER A 202 23.20 28.90 10.30
C SER A 202 23.04 27.37 10.23
N LEU A 203 22.19 26.87 9.33
CA LEU A 203 22.07 25.45 9.04
C LEU A 203 22.92 25.07 7.82
N LEU A 204 23.40 23.83 7.83
CA LEU A 204 24.36 23.30 6.87
C LEU A 204 23.65 22.73 5.63
N ASP A 205 24.17 23.09 4.47
CA ASP A 205 23.72 22.78 3.10
C ASP A 205 23.94 21.29 2.71
N LEU A 206 23.53 20.39 3.59
CA LEU A 206 23.60 18.94 3.41
C LEU A 206 22.21 18.34 3.60
N SER A 207 21.59 17.99 2.48
CA SER A 207 20.25 17.40 2.37
C SER A 207 20.05 16.19 3.30
N LEU A 208 19.06 16.28 4.18
CA LEU A 208 18.57 15.15 5.00
C LEU A 208 17.51 14.32 4.27
N GLU A 209 17.22 14.61 2.99
CA GLU A 209 16.22 13.90 2.20
C GLU A 209 16.46 12.39 2.14
N PRO A 210 17.69 11.86 1.89
CA PRO A 210 17.91 10.42 1.81
C PRO A 210 17.58 9.71 3.14
N VAL A 211 17.80 10.41 4.25
CA VAL A 211 17.54 9.91 5.61
C VAL A 211 16.04 9.88 5.87
N GLY A 212 15.33 10.94 5.50
CA GLY A 212 13.88 11.00 5.63
C GLY A 212 13.17 9.95 4.77
N VAL A 213 13.60 9.76 3.52
CA VAL A 213 13.03 8.73 2.64
C VAL A 213 13.39 7.32 3.10
N ALA A 214 14.58 7.12 3.72
CA ALA A 214 14.93 5.86 4.38
C ALA A 214 14.05 5.58 5.61
N ALA A 215 13.87 6.58 6.49
CA ALA A 215 12.99 6.48 7.65
C ALA A 215 11.54 6.20 7.24
N PHE A 216 11.07 6.87 6.18
CA PHE A 216 9.78 6.63 5.55
C PHE A 216 9.68 5.18 5.03
N ALA A 217 10.64 4.70 4.23
CA ALA A 217 10.62 3.35 3.69
C ALA A 217 10.58 2.27 4.77
N VAL A 218 11.37 2.44 5.84
CA VAL A 218 11.35 1.57 7.02
C VAL A 218 10.00 1.65 7.72
N GLY A 219 9.48 2.87 7.94
CA GLY A 219 8.18 3.07 8.55
C GLY A 219 7.03 2.45 7.73
N THR A 220 7.08 2.54 6.40
CA THR A 220 6.14 1.90 5.48
C THR A 220 6.11 0.40 5.77
N LEU A 221 7.26 -0.27 5.76
CA LEU A 221 7.32 -1.70 6.09
C LEU A 221 6.56 -2.01 7.39
N TYR A 222 6.92 -1.36 8.50
CA TYR A 222 6.32 -1.67 9.81
C TYR A 222 4.87 -1.21 9.97
N ALA A 223 4.42 -0.17 9.27
CA ALA A 223 3.03 0.29 9.32
C ALA A 223 2.06 -0.64 8.58
N PHE A 224 2.55 -1.42 7.62
CA PHE A 224 1.73 -2.32 6.80
C PHE A 224 1.93 -3.80 7.16
N ASP A 225 3.05 -4.16 7.79
CA ASP A 225 3.43 -5.53 8.20
C ASP A 225 2.38 -6.27 9.07
N ASP A 226 1.71 -5.60 10.02
CA ASP A 226 0.67 -6.22 10.86
C ASP A 226 -0.65 -6.54 10.12
N ARG A 227 -0.78 -6.16 8.85
CA ARG A 227 -2.02 -6.33 8.05
C ARG A 227 -1.87 -7.21 6.82
N PHE A 228 -0.68 -7.72 6.54
CA PHE A 228 -0.45 -8.70 5.48
C PHE A 228 -0.76 -10.15 5.92
N LEU A 229 -1.20 -10.36 7.15
CA LEU A 229 -1.56 -11.68 7.68
C LEU A 229 -2.85 -12.20 7.03
N SER A 230 -2.63 -12.98 5.96
CA SER A 230 -3.39 -14.15 5.51
C SER A 230 -4.87 -13.97 5.17
N VAL A 231 -5.13 -13.63 3.91
CA VAL A 231 -6.18 -14.30 3.13
C VAL A 231 -5.47 -15.17 2.09
N GLN A 232 -5.18 -16.43 2.45
CA GLN A 232 -4.69 -17.41 1.48
C GLN A 232 -5.85 -17.84 0.57
N LEU A 233 -5.98 -17.17 -0.57
CA LEU A 233 -6.62 -17.77 -1.74
C LEU A 233 -5.67 -18.88 -2.21
N SER A 234 -5.93 -20.11 -1.77
CA SER A 234 -5.16 -21.27 -2.23
C SER A 234 -5.46 -21.51 -3.70
N ASP A 235 -4.40 -21.58 -4.51
CA ASP A 235 -4.43 -22.06 -5.90
C ASP A 235 -5.15 -23.41 -5.99
N GLY A 236 -6.19 -23.44 -6.83
CA GLY A 236 -6.94 -24.66 -7.15
C GLY A 236 -8.44 -24.43 -7.23
N VAL A 237 -8.90 -23.55 -8.11
CA VAL A 237 -10.31 -23.50 -8.51
C VAL A 237 -10.38 -23.51 -10.03
N ASP A 238 -10.96 -24.58 -10.57
CA ASP A 238 -11.54 -24.57 -11.92
C ASP A 238 -12.75 -23.61 -11.88
N ASP A 239 -12.72 -22.61 -12.75
CA ASP A 239 -13.63 -21.45 -12.86
C ASP A 239 -15.01 -21.56 -12.17
N GLY A 240 -15.13 -20.96 -10.98
CA GLY A 240 -16.41 -20.55 -10.38
C GLY A 240 -16.50 -19.03 -10.36
N LEU A 241 -17.51 -18.44 -10.99
CA LEU A 241 -17.74 -16.99 -11.00
C LEU A 241 -18.88 -16.65 -10.02
N VAL A 242 -18.56 -16.00 -8.91
CA VAL A 242 -19.57 -15.41 -8.02
C VAL A 242 -19.78 -13.95 -8.44
N TYR A 243 -21.03 -13.58 -8.75
CA TYR A 243 -21.38 -12.21 -9.08
C TYR A 243 -21.36 -11.34 -7.82
N LEU A 244 -20.54 -10.29 -7.83
CA LEU A 244 -20.57 -9.24 -6.82
C LEU A 244 -21.78 -8.33 -7.10
N ASP A 245 -22.73 -8.29 -6.17
CA ASP A 245 -23.84 -7.35 -6.20
C ASP A 245 -23.36 -5.91 -5.96
N GLU A 246 -24.02 -4.92 -6.58
CA GLU A 246 -23.70 -3.48 -6.46
C GLU A 246 -23.84 -2.96 -5.02
N ASP A 247 -24.57 -3.68 -4.16
CA ASP A 247 -24.86 -3.31 -2.78
C ASP A 247 -23.81 -3.77 -1.74
N ASP A 248 -22.64 -4.28 -2.14
CA ASP A 248 -21.53 -4.64 -1.23
C ASP A 248 -21.90 -5.73 -0.18
N ARG A 249 -22.92 -6.54 -0.50
CA ARG A 249 -23.55 -7.48 0.44
C ARG A 249 -22.77 -8.79 0.62
N LEU A 250 -22.14 -9.32 -0.44
CA LEU A 250 -21.23 -10.47 -0.33
C LEU A 250 -20.05 -10.14 0.60
N ARG A 251 -19.51 -8.92 0.47
CA ARG A 251 -18.48 -8.40 1.37
C ARG A 251 -18.98 -8.40 2.81
N SER A 252 -20.20 -7.91 3.05
CA SER A 252 -20.82 -7.88 4.39
C SER A 252 -21.05 -9.29 4.97
N LEU A 253 -21.38 -10.26 4.11
CA LEU A 253 -21.56 -11.66 4.50
C LEU A 253 -20.22 -12.27 4.91
N LEU A 254 -19.19 -12.14 4.07
CA LEU A 254 -17.84 -12.64 4.36
C LEU A 254 -17.24 -11.96 5.59
N LEU A 255 -17.44 -10.65 5.74
CA LEU A 255 -17.01 -9.91 6.94
C LEU A 255 -17.65 -10.49 8.20
N SER A 256 -18.94 -10.81 8.14
CA SER A 256 -19.65 -11.43 9.27
C SER A 256 -19.10 -12.83 9.59
N ALA A 257 -18.83 -13.64 8.56
CA ALA A 257 -18.21 -14.96 8.74
C ALA A 257 -16.79 -14.86 9.33
N PHE A 258 -15.97 -13.90 8.90
CA PHE A 258 -14.63 -13.71 9.42
C PHE A 258 -14.61 -13.17 10.84
N ARG A 259 -15.54 -12.27 11.19
CA ARG A 259 -15.72 -11.85 12.59
C ARG A 259 -16.03 -13.04 13.48
N PHE A 260 -16.95 -13.91 13.06
CA PHE A 260 -17.22 -15.15 13.78
C PHE A 260 -15.95 -15.97 14.01
N ALA A 261 -15.15 -16.21 12.95
CA ALA A 261 -13.92 -16.99 13.05
C ALA A 261 -12.92 -16.40 14.06
N VAL A 262 -12.75 -15.07 14.08
CA VAL A 262 -11.88 -14.39 15.06
C VAL A 262 -12.36 -14.64 16.50
N HIS A 263 -13.67 -14.50 16.76
CA HIS A 263 -14.25 -14.77 18.07
C HIS A 263 -14.28 -16.27 18.42
N ASN A 264 -14.26 -17.13 17.41
CA ASN A 264 -14.09 -18.57 17.55
C ASN A 264 -12.63 -18.98 17.81
N GLU A 265 -11.70 -18.03 17.96
CA GLU A 265 -10.27 -18.25 18.13
C GLU A 265 -9.60 -18.99 16.96
N ALA A 266 -10.13 -18.85 15.75
CA ALA A 266 -9.51 -19.39 14.55
C ALA A 266 -8.20 -18.67 14.24
N THR A 267 -7.21 -19.44 13.78
CA THR A 267 -5.94 -18.94 13.24
C THR A 267 -5.91 -18.96 11.71
N ARG A 268 -6.83 -19.70 11.08
CA ARG A 268 -6.98 -19.84 9.64
C ARG A 268 -8.45 -19.90 9.26
N VAL A 269 -8.80 -19.19 8.19
CA VAL A 269 -10.07 -19.33 7.49
C VAL A 269 -9.79 -19.71 6.05
N THR A 270 -10.50 -20.72 5.56
CA THR A 270 -10.43 -21.23 4.19
C THR A 270 -11.74 -20.94 3.48
N VAL A 271 -11.68 -20.16 2.40
CA VAL A 271 -12.84 -19.93 1.52
C VAL A 271 -12.65 -20.76 0.25
N ARG A 272 -13.66 -21.54 -0.14
CA ARG A 272 -13.65 -22.31 -1.40
C ARG A 272 -14.91 -22.06 -2.18
N LEU A 273 -14.75 -21.86 -3.48
CA LEU A 273 -15.88 -21.88 -4.41
C LEU A 273 -16.34 -23.32 -4.62
N THR A 274 -17.64 -23.48 -4.77
CA THR A 274 -18.29 -24.73 -5.18
C THR A 274 -19.05 -24.47 -6.48
N ASP A 275 -19.53 -25.54 -7.13
CA ASP A 275 -20.30 -25.41 -8.38
C ASP A 275 -21.56 -24.54 -8.22
N ASP A 276 -22.10 -24.46 -7.00
CA ASP A 276 -23.36 -23.79 -6.68
C ASP A 276 -23.21 -22.64 -5.66
N GLY A 277 -21.98 -22.31 -5.25
CA GLY A 277 -21.78 -21.22 -4.30
C GLY A 277 -20.39 -21.20 -3.69
N LEU A 278 -20.32 -21.14 -2.35
CA LEU A 278 -19.06 -21.10 -1.64
C LEU A 278 -19.14 -21.70 -0.23
N THR A 279 -17.99 -22.10 0.28
CA THR A 279 -17.82 -22.55 1.67
C THR A 279 -16.81 -21.67 2.39
N VAL A 280 -17.05 -21.42 3.68
CA VAL A 280 -16.14 -20.71 4.58
C VAL A 280 -15.88 -21.59 5.79
N ALA A 281 -14.66 -22.13 5.91
CA ALA A 281 -14.26 -23.02 6.99
C ALA A 281 -13.19 -22.38 7.86
N ASP A 282 -13.40 -22.31 9.17
CA ASP A 282 -12.40 -21.89 10.14
C ASP A 282 -11.73 -23.08 10.84
N ASP A 283 -10.60 -22.84 11.50
CA ASP A 283 -9.89 -23.79 12.36
C ASP A 283 -9.99 -23.45 13.86
N GLY A 284 -11.02 -22.70 14.23
CA GLY A 284 -11.26 -22.29 15.60
C GLY A 284 -11.78 -23.41 16.49
N ARG A 285 -12.42 -23.06 17.60
CA ARG A 285 -12.98 -24.05 18.52
C ARG A 285 -14.04 -24.91 17.82
N GLU A 286 -13.94 -26.21 18.05
CA GLU A 286 -14.93 -27.19 17.59
C GLU A 286 -16.19 -27.15 18.44
N HIS A 287 -17.32 -27.35 17.76
CA HIS A 287 -18.65 -27.23 18.33
C HIS A 287 -19.56 -28.38 17.86
N SER A 288 -18.98 -29.56 17.64
CA SER A 288 -19.67 -30.75 17.09
C SER A 288 -20.87 -31.26 17.91
N ALA A 289 -20.97 -30.86 19.18
CA ALA A 289 -22.12 -31.18 20.04
C ALA A 289 -23.30 -30.19 19.90
N LEU A 290 -23.12 -29.08 19.20
CA LEU A 290 -24.16 -28.09 18.96
C LEU A 290 -24.98 -28.47 17.72
N ASP A 291 -26.29 -28.20 17.79
CA ASP A 291 -27.15 -28.27 16.62
C ASP A 291 -26.72 -27.18 15.61
N PRO A 292 -26.45 -27.50 14.33
CA PRO A 292 -26.06 -26.52 13.31
C PRO A 292 -26.99 -25.29 13.23
N GLU A 293 -28.29 -25.46 13.49
CA GLU A 293 -29.25 -24.36 13.48
C GLU A 293 -29.05 -23.37 14.64
N SER A 294 -28.51 -23.82 15.77
CA SER A 294 -28.28 -22.99 16.96
C SER A 294 -27.23 -21.89 16.77
N PHE A 295 -26.35 -22.04 15.76
CA PHE A 295 -25.40 -20.99 15.36
C PHE A 295 -26.08 -19.76 14.77
N PHE A 296 -27.29 -19.93 14.21
CA PHE A 296 -28.02 -18.86 13.54
C PHE A 296 -29.05 -18.17 14.45
N GLU A 297 -29.13 -18.57 15.72
CA GLU A 297 -29.98 -17.92 16.72
C GLU A 297 -29.26 -16.68 17.30
N TYR A 298 -29.99 -15.55 17.39
CA TYR A 298 -29.44 -14.34 18.00
C TYR A 298 -29.20 -14.57 19.49
N GLY A 299 -27.93 -14.46 19.91
CA GLY A 299 -27.51 -14.78 21.28
C GLY A 299 -27.33 -16.30 21.52
N GLY A 300 -27.11 -17.06 20.45
CA GLY A 300 -26.98 -18.52 20.45
C GLY A 300 -25.74 -19.09 21.14
N ALA A 301 -25.41 -20.34 20.79
CA ALA A 301 -24.67 -21.28 21.63
C ALA A 301 -23.15 -21.07 21.79
N VAL A 302 -22.54 -20.11 21.08
CA VAL A 302 -21.13 -19.74 21.27
C VAL A 302 -21.04 -18.67 22.37
N PRO A 303 -20.27 -18.89 23.46
CA PRO A 303 -20.20 -17.99 24.61
C PRO A 303 -19.35 -16.75 24.34
N ASP A 304 -19.71 -15.99 23.30
CA ASP A 304 -19.16 -14.70 22.93
C ASP A 304 -20.27 -13.85 22.29
N ALA A 305 -20.44 -12.61 22.78
CA ALA A 305 -21.55 -11.76 22.38
C ALA A 305 -21.45 -11.26 20.92
N GLU A 306 -20.25 -11.13 20.37
CA GLU A 306 -20.06 -10.74 18.98
C GLU A 306 -20.19 -11.96 18.03
N ALA A 307 -19.69 -13.14 18.44
CA ALA A 307 -19.91 -14.39 17.72
C ALA A 307 -21.40 -14.74 17.59
N GLY A 308 -22.17 -14.54 18.67
CA GLY A 308 -23.61 -14.82 18.71
C GLY A 308 -24.49 -13.90 17.85
N ILE A 309 -23.91 -12.92 17.16
CA ILE A 309 -24.60 -12.02 16.22
C ILE A 309 -24.08 -12.23 14.78
N ALA A 310 -22.85 -12.72 14.62
CA ALA A 310 -22.16 -12.81 13.35
C ALA A 310 -22.84 -13.78 12.36
N LEU A 311 -23.08 -15.04 12.75
CA LEU A 311 -23.70 -16.05 11.87
C LEU A 311 -25.20 -15.79 11.59
N PRO A 312 -26.02 -15.30 12.55
CA PRO A 312 -27.36 -14.82 12.24
C PRO A 312 -27.38 -13.74 11.14
N ASN A 313 -26.38 -12.86 11.11
CA ASN A 313 -26.24 -11.87 10.04
C ASN A 313 -25.86 -12.52 8.70
N VAL A 314 -24.96 -13.51 8.69
CA VAL A 314 -24.65 -14.31 7.48
C VAL A 314 -25.94 -14.89 6.89
N ARG A 315 -26.79 -15.52 7.70
CA ARG A 315 -28.05 -16.12 7.22
C ARG A 315 -29.08 -15.08 6.77
N THR A 316 -29.08 -13.91 7.38
CA THR A 316 -29.95 -12.81 6.96
C THR A 316 -29.51 -12.27 5.60
N LEU A 317 -28.20 -12.06 5.41
CA LEU A 317 -27.64 -11.60 4.14
C LEU A 317 -27.82 -12.64 3.03
N ALA A 318 -27.54 -13.92 3.28
CA ALA A 318 -27.76 -15.00 2.31
C ALA A 318 -29.21 -15.05 1.84
N ARG A 319 -30.19 -15.02 2.77
CA ARG A 319 -31.62 -15.03 2.40
C ARG A 319 -32.04 -13.83 1.56
N VAL A 320 -31.44 -12.66 1.75
CA VAL A 320 -31.73 -11.47 0.94
C VAL A 320 -31.33 -11.69 -0.53
N HIS A 321 -30.32 -12.51 -0.78
CA HIS A 321 -29.88 -12.89 -2.13
C HIS A 321 -30.61 -14.12 -2.70
N GLY A 322 -31.57 -14.69 -1.96
CA GLY A 322 -32.15 -15.98 -2.32
C GLY A 322 -31.21 -17.16 -2.11
N TRP A 323 -30.08 -16.95 -1.43
CA TRP A 323 -29.09 -17.98 -1.10
C TRP A 323 -29.46 -18.71 0.19
N SER A 324 -28.95 -19.93 0.30
CA SER A 324 -28.98 -20.71 1.53
C SER A 324 -27.69 -20.50 2.32
N ALA A 325 -27.76 -20.55 3.65
CA ALA A 325 -26.57 -20.57 4.52
C ALA A 325 -26.79 -21.57 5.65
N THR A 326 -25.91 -22.57 5.74
CA THR A 326 -25.96 -23.66 6.72
C THR A 326 -24.58 -23.88 7.35
N VAL A 327 -24.54 -24.61 8.46
CA VAL A 327 -23.29 -25.10 9.07
C VAL A 327 -23.17 -26.59 8.79
N ASP A 328 -22.02 -27.01 8.28
CA ASP A 328 -21.67 -28.41 8.05
C ASP A 328 -21.35 -29.08 9.40
N GLY A 329 -22.29 -29.90 9.89
CA GLY A 329 -22.18 -30.58 11.17
C GLY A 329 -21.17 -31.74 11.19
N ASP A 330 -20.72 -32.20 10.03
CA ASP A 330 -19.76 -33.31 9.90
C ASP A 330 -18.31 -32.82 9.80
N TYR A 331 -18.08 -31.51 9.85
CA TYR A 331 -16.75 -30.92 9.75
C TYR A 331 -15.97 -30.97 11.08
N GLU A 332 -14.94 -31.81 11.14
CA GLU A 332 -14.13 -32.06 12.36
C GLU A 332 -12.87 -31.18 12.46
N GLY A 333 -13.00 -29.86 12.25
CA GLY A 333 -11.82 -29.00 12.30
C GLY A 333 -12.11 -27.54 12.57
N GLY A 334 -13.20 -27.22 13.27
CA GLY A 334 -13.67 -25.86 13.54
C GLY A 334 -15.14 -25.72 13.16
N VAL A 335 -15.52 -24.60 12.54
CA VAL A 335 -16.86 -24.39 11.97
C VAL A 335 -16.76 -24.19 10.46
N LYS A 336 -17.63 -24.85 9.71
CA LYS A 336 -17.72 -24.69 8.25
C LYS A 336 -19.10 -24.25 7.83
N LEU A 337 -19.17 -23.06 7.25
CA LEU A 337 -20.36 -22.52 6.61
C LEU A 337 -20.43 -23.00 5.16
N VAL A 338 -21.63 -23.38 4.74
CA VAL A 338 -21.97 -23.74 3.36
C VAL A 338 -23.00 -22.75 2.86
N ILE A 339 -22.67 -22.03 1.79
CA ILE A 339 -23.53 -21.05 1.14
C ILE A 339 -23.81 -21.55 -0.27
N GLU A 340 -25.08 -21.82 -0.54
CA GLU A 340 -25.57 -22.39 -1.81
C GLU A 340 -26.36 -21.36 -2.60
N ASP A 341 -26.62 -21.64 -3.87
CA ASP A 341 -27.24 -20.76 -4.87
C ASP A 341 -26.47 -19.44 -5.15
N ALA A 342 -25.22 -19.30 -4.70
CA ALA A 342 -24.44 -18.06 -4.83
C ALA A 342 -23.76 -17.85 -6.19
N CYS A 343 -23.72 -18.90 -7.02
CA CYS A 343 -23.17 -18.85 -8.38
C CYS A 343 -24.25 -18.75 -9.48
N ALA A 344 -25.53 -18.65 -9.12
CA ALA A 344 -26.63 -18.56 -10.08
C ALA A 344 -26.71 -17.16 -10.73
N GLU A 345 -26.93 -17.11 -12.04
CA GLU A 345 -27.26 -15.88 -12.77
C GLU A 345 -28.50 -15.24 -12.12
N PRO A 346 -28.49 -13.93 -11.78
CA PRO A 346 -29.66 -13.28 -11.18
C PRO A 346 -30.88 -13.46 -12.09
N ASP A 347 -31.99 -13.95 -11.54
CA ASP A 347 -33.26 -14.06 -12.27
C ASP A 347 -33.63 -12.64 -12.78
N PRO A 348 -33.72 -12.40 -14.10
CA PRO A 348 -34.02 -11.08 -14.61
C PRO A 348 -35.38 -10.64 -14.06
N ALA A 349 -35.35 -9.63 -13.18
CA ALA A 349 -36.53 -9.08 -12.51
C ALA A 349 -37.69 -8.93 -13.51
N PRO A 350 -38.93 -9.33 -13.13
CA PRO A 350 -40.05 -9.31 -14.05
C PRO A 350 -40.27 -7.88 -14.53
N LYS A 351 -40.11 -7.66 -15.85
CA LYS A 351 -40.35 -6.36 -16.48
C LYS A 351 -41.76 -5.92 -16.15
N GLY A 352 -41.86 -4.84 -15.36
CA GLY A 352 -43.12 -4.20 -15.00
C GLY A 352 -44.00 -4.02 -16.23
N GLY A 353 -45.22 -4.53 -16.12
CA GLY A 353 -46.19 -4.62 -17.19
C GLY A 353 -46.55 -3.27 -17.81
N ASP A 354 -46.70 -3.34 -19.12
CA ASP A 354 -47.23 -2.37 -20.04
C ASP A 354 -48.58 -1.79 -19.54
N SER A 355 -48.66 -0.47 -19.43
CA SER A 355 -49.94 0.26 -19.39
C SER A 355 -49.78 1.66 -19.98
N ALA A 356 -49.60 1.72 -21.29
CA ALA A 356 -49.97 2.90 -22.06
C ALA A 356 -51.50 2.92 -22.28
N PRO A 357 -52.21 4.02 -22.00
CA PRO A 357 -53.61 4.16 -22.36
C PRO A 357 -53.72 4.58 -23.84
N GLY A 358 -54.14 3.63 -24.69
CA GLY A 358 -54.53 3.92 -26.06
C GLY A 358 -56.06 3.94 -26.21
N GLY A 359 -56.63 5.09 -26.54
CA GLY A 359 -57.89 5.13 -27.29
C GLY A 359 -58.89 6.22 -26.91
N ALA A 360 -58.86 7.35 -27.63
CA ALA A 360 -60.08 7.96 -28.14
C ALA A 360 -59.77 8.84 -29.36
N ALA A 361 -60.21 8.36 -30.52
CA ALA A 361 -60.09 8.99 -31.81
C ALA A 361 -60.92 10.28 -31.93
N ALA A 362 -60.45 11.17 -32.78
CA ALA A 362 -61.15 12.38 -33.20
C ALA A 362 -62.36 12.09 -34.10
N SER A 363 -63.42 12.90 -33.91
CA SER A 363 -64.22 13.57 -34.96
C SER A 363 -65.01 12.73 -35.98
N ARG A 364 -66.35 12.75 -35.86
CA ARG A 364 -67.32 13.46 -36.74
C ARG A 364 -68.74 12.89 -36.59
N ALA A 365 -69.72 13.72 -36.23
CA ALA A 365 -70.94 13.99 -37.02
C ALA A 365 -72.04 14.69 -36.20
N ARG A 366 -72.42 15.87 -36.69
CA ARG A 366 -73.64 16.67 -36.47
C ARG A 366 -73.84 17.41 -35.16
#